data_AF-A0A0K8P3W2-F1
#
_entry.id   AF-A0A0K8P3W2-F1
#
_cell.length_a   1.000
_cell.length_b   1.000
_cell.length_c   1.000
_cell.angle_alpha   90.00
_cell.angle_beta   90.00
_cell.angle_gamma   90.00
#
_symmetry.space_group_name_H-M   'P 1'
#
loop_
_entity.id
_entity.type
_entity.pdbx_description
1 polymer ?
#
loop_
_entity_poly.entity_id
_entity_poly.type
_entity_poly.pdbx_seq_one_letter_code
_entity_poly.pdbx_strand_id
1 'polypeptide(L)' 'MCRACWSRPVWRLPLADGRRVFMEFHAYLGPSLFRDRACRREIETWYEDPGICAAVQWFVDRGRRA' A
#
# COMPACT_ATOMS: atom_id res chain seq x y z
N MET A 1 -16.17 6.33 -1.26
CA MET A 1 -15.68 4.99 -1.70
C MET A 1 -16.13 4.81 -3.15
N CYS A 2 -15.22 4.87 -4.12
CA CYS A 2 -15.56 4.83 -5.55
C CYS A 2 -15.93 3.39 -5.98
N ARG A 3 -17.07 3.18 -6.66
CA ARG A 3 -17.58 1.85 -7.06
C ARG A 3 -16.62 1.05 -7.97
N ALA A 4 -15.65 1.71 -8.60
CA ALA A 4 -14.65 1.08 -9.47
C ALA A 4 -13.49 0.40 -8.71
N CYS A 5 -13.32 0.64 -7.41
CA CYS A 5 -12.20 0.08 -6.62
C CYS A 5 -12.54 -1.26 -5.95
N TRP A 6 -13.77 -1.77 -6.07
CA TRP A 6 -14.26 -2.95 -5.32
C TRP A 6 -13.53 -4.27 -5.67
N SER A 7 -12.84 -4.35 -6.80
CA SER A 7 -12.12 -5.56 -7.24
C SER A 7 -10.60 -5.40 -7.24
N ARG A 8 -10.04 -4.39 -6.58
CA ARG A 8 -8.58 -4.24 -6.49
C ARG A 8 -8.02 -5.11 -5.37
N PRO A 9 -6.93 -5.86 -5.62
CA PRO A 9 -6.26 -6.57 -4.55
C PRO A 9 -5.75 -5.55 -3.53
N VAL A 10 -6.05 -5.79 -2.25
CA VAL A 10 -5.42 -5.06 -1.15
C VAL A 10 -4.24 -5.90 -0.69
N TRP A 11 -3.03 -5.41 -0.91
CA TRP A 11 -1.81 -6.09 -0.49
C TRP A 11 -1.46 -5.73 0.95
N ARG A 12 -0.97 -6.71 1.72
CA ARG A 12 -0.53 -6.51 3.09
C ARG A 12 1.00 -6.49 3.11
N LEU A 13 1.58 -5.33 3.34
CA LEU A 13 3.02 -5.12 3.36
C LEU A 13 3.53 -5.17 4.82
N PRO A 14 4.41 -6.13 5.15
CA PRO A 14 5.12 -6.09 6.42
C PRO A 14 6.23 -5.02 6.36
N LEU A 15 6.35 -4.25 7.44
CA LEU A 15 7.43 -3.29 7.64
C LEU A 15 8.57 -3.96 8.43
N ALA A 16 9.78 -3.46 8.30
CA ALA A 16 10.95 -3.93 9.04
C ALA A 16 10.74 -3.83 10.57
N ASP A 17 10.00 -2.82 11.02
CA ASP A 17 9.67 -2.59 12.44
C ASP A 17 8.61 -3.57 13.00
N GLY A 18 8.14 -4.55 12.21
CA GLY A 18 7.06 -5.46 12.58
C GLY A 18 5.65 -4.88 12.46
N ARG A 19 5.53 -3.59 12.16
CA ARG A 19 4.28 -2.94 11.73
C ARG A 19 3.80 -3.53 10.39
N ARG A 20 2.52 -3.33 10.06
CA ARG A 20 1.94 -3.77 8.79
C ARG A 20 1.11 -2.64 8.20
N VAL A 21 1.22 -2.44 6.90
CA VAL A 21 0.40 -1.48 6.14
C VAL A 21 -0.34 -2.21 5.04
N PHE A 22 -1.49 -1.68 4.67
CA PHE A 22 -2.31 -2.18 3.59
C PHE A 22 -2.14 -1.26 2.39
N MET A 23 -2.01 -1.82 1.20
CA MET A 23 -1.77 -1.06 -0.01
C MET A 23 -2.79 -1.41 -1.07
N GLU A 24 -3.32 -0.39 -1.72
CA GLU A 24 -3.88 -0.51 -3.07
C GLU A 24 -2.87 0.06 -4.06
N PHE A 25 -2.73 -0.58 -5.21
CA PHE A 25 -1.81 -0.17 -6.25
C PHE A 25 -2.59 0.13 -7.53
N HIS A 26 -2.63 1.40 -7.89
CA HIS A 26 -3.25 1.87 -9.12
C HIS A 26 -2.20 1.97 -10.23
N ALA A 27 -2.47 1.41 -11.40
CA ALA A 27 -1.52 1.48 -12.52
C ALA A 27 -1.19 2.93 -12.94
N TYR A 28 -2.18 3.82 -12.86
CA TYR A 28 -2.04 5.26 -13.17
C TYR A 28 -1.62 6.15 -11.98
N LEU A 29 -2.24 6.00 -10.79
CA LEU A 29 -1.98 6.88 -9.64
C LEU A 29 -0.83 6.40 -8.75
N GLY A 30 -0.40 5.14 -8.91
CA GLY A 30 0.60 4.53 -8.05
C GLY A 30 0.02 3.92 -6.76
N PRO A 31 0.85 3.76 -5.71
CA PRO A 31 0.45 3.14 -4.45
C PRO A 31 -0.33 4.11 -3.55
N SER A 32 -1.48 3.65 -3.06
CA SER A 32 -2.21 4.24 -1.94
C SER A 32 -2.08 3.33 -0.73
N LEU A 33 -1.70 3.89 0.41
CA LEU A 33 -1.39 3.13 1.62
C LEU A 33 -2.36 3.45 2.74
N PHE A 34 -2.70 2.43 3.51
CA PHE A 34 -3.75 2.46 4.52
C PHE A 34 -3.30 1.74 5.79
N ARG A 35 -3.83 2.19 6.93
CA ARG A 35 -3.62 1.54 8.23
C ARG A 35 -4.51 0.32 8.43
N ASP A 36 -5.58 0.20 7.65
CA ASP A 36 -6.59 -0.85 7.78
C ASP A 36 -6.92 -1.52 6.45
N ARG A 37 -7.40 -2.76 6.53
CA ARG A 37 -7.75 -3.58 5.37
C ARG A 37 -8.96 -3.03 4.58
N ALA A 38 -9.81 -2.22 5.20
CA ALA A 38 -10.97 -1.64 4.55
C ALA A 38 -10.63 -0.38 3.74
N CYS A 39 -9.34 0.01 3.68
CA CYS A 39 -8.84 1.17 2.95
C CYS A 39 -9.55 2.47 3.33
N ARG A 40 -9.83 2.66 4.63
CA ARG A 40 -10.53 3.86 5.13
C ARG A 40 -9.60 4.88 5.77
N ARG A 41 -8.46 4.44 6.32
CA ARG A 41 -7.46 5.29 6.97
C ARG A 41 -6.24 5.40 6.10
N GLU A 42 -6.32 6.23 5.07
CA GLU A 42 -5.21 6.51 4.17
C GLU A 42 -4.06 7.19 4.92
N ILE A 43 -2.85 6.87 4.51
CA ILE A 43 -1.60 7.47 4.98
C ILE A 43 -1.09 8.30 3.81
N GLU A 44 -1.57 9.53 3.67
CA GLU A 44 -1.17 10.39 2.53
C GLU A 44 0.33 10.70 2.53
N THR A 45 0.91 10.92 3.72
CA THR A 45 2.33 11.21 3.92
C THR A 45 3.21 9.96 4.04
N TRP A 46 2.78 8.84 3.45
CA TRP A 46 3.53 7.58 3.51
C TRP A 46 4.97 7.70 2.99
N TYR A 47 5.20 8.62 2.05
CA TYR A 47 6.49 8.91 1.44
C TYR A 47 7.51 9.51 2.43
N GLU A 48 7.06 9.98 3.60
CA GLU A 48 7.92 10.51 4.66
C GLU A 48 8.48 9.41 5.57
N ASP A 49 7.84 8.24 5.64
CA ASP A 49 8.33 7.10 6.43
C ASP A 49 9.22 6.21 5.53
N PRO A 50 10.55 6.20 5.74
CA PRO A 50 11.47 5.44 4.90
C PRO A 50 11.22 3.92 4.98
N GLY A 51 10.66 3.42 6.08
CA GLY A 51 10.29 2.01 6.20
C GLY A 51 9.14 1.64 5.28
N ILE A 52 8.17 2.54 5.14
CA ILE A 52 7.04 2.37 4.21
C ILE A 52 7.53 2.47 2.75
N CYS A 53 8.38 3.44 2.44
CA CYS A 53 9.00 3.56 1.12
C CYS A 53 9.77 2.28 0.73
N ALA A 54 10.55 1.72 1.65
CA ALA A 54 11.28 0.46 1.41
C ALA A 54 10.33 -0.72 1.15
N ALA A 55 9.23 -0.82 1.89
CA ALA A 55 8.23 -1.87 1.68
C ALA A 55 7.51 -1.75 0.32
N VAL A 56 7.23 -0.52 -0.12
CA VAL A 56 6.66 -0.24 -1.45
C VAL A 56 7.66 -0.60 -2.55
N GLN A 57 8.93 -0.19 -2.40
CA GLN A 57 9.98 -0.51 -3.37
C GLN A 57 10.14 -2.02 -3.54
N TRP A 58 10.22 -2.75 -2.41
CA TRP A 58 10.27 -4.21 -2.40
C TRP A 58 9.10 -4.85 -3.17
N PHE A 59 7.89 -4.31 -3.02
CA PHE A 59 6.72 -4.81 -3.75
C PHE A 59 6.81 -4.55 -5.26
N VAL A 60 7.30 -3.37 -5.65
CA VAL A 60 7.50 -3.01 -7.06
C VAL A 60 8.57 -3.90 -7.69
N ASP A 61 9.69 -4.12 -7.01
CA ASP A 61 10.80 -4.96 -7.47
C ASP A 61 10.38 -6.42 -7.69
N ARG A 62 9.41 -6.92 -6.89
CA ARG A 62 8.79 -8.24 -7.07
C ARG A 62 7.81 -8.33 -8.25
N GLY A 63 7.66 -7.26 -9.03
CA GLY A 63 6.72 -7.21 -10.14
C GLY A 63 5.28 -7.02 -9.68
N ARG A 64 5.08 -6.26 -8.58
CA ARG A 64 3.76 -5.92 -8.02
C ARG A 64 2.99 -7.14 -7.50
N ARG A 65 3.72 -8.02 -6.80
CA ARG A 65 3.22 -9.24 -6.17
C ARG A 65 3.69 -9.23 -4.71
N ALA A 66 2.75 -9.29 -3.76
CA ALA A 66 3.05 -9.33 -2.32
C ALA A 66 3.08 -10.77 -1.80
#